data_AF-A0A918DBK7-F1
#
_entry.id   AF-A0A918DBK7-F1
#
_cell.length_a   1.000
_cell.length_b   1.000
_cell.length_c   1.000
_cell.angle_alpha   90.00
_cell.angle_beta   90.00
_cell.angle_gamma   90.00
#
_symmetry.space_group_name_H-M   'P 1'
#
loop_
_entity.id
_entity.type
_entity.pdbx_description
1 polymer ?
#
loop_
_entity_poly.entity_id
_entity_poly.type
_entity_poly.pdbx_seq_one_letter_code
_entity_poly.pdbx_strand_id
1 'polypeptide(L)'
;MTQKRFLEGLDHARAYAARHGHLAVSQPTTHDGFTLGKWLNQQRHRQRTATQRTATQPTRLGRQLTALDTWWNPPWPLNWQRSYWATRHHLHGMPAGVVWWPGAPDEDQARQWLHAQQASWQLPQPGQQELVSGLARGTVLRCRSSGGASVREHGT
;
A
#
# COMPACT_ATOMS: atom_id res chain seq x y z
N MET A 1 11.60 -24.50 -12.21
CA MET A 1 11.17 -23.10 -12.47
C MET A 1 12.41 -22.31 -12.85
N THR A 2 12.49 -21.87 -14.11
CA THR A 2 13.69 -21.29 -14.72
C THR A 2 14.00 -19.90 -14.15
N GLN A 3 15.28 -19.60 -13.90
CA GLN A 3 15.83 -18.31 -13.42
C GLN A 3 15.25 -17.07 -14.12
N LYS A 4 14.79 -17.21 -15.37
CA LYS A 4 14.20 -16.16 -16.21
C LYS A 4 12.89 -15.56 -15.64
N ARG A 5 11.90 -16.40 -15.25
CA ARG A 5 10.63 -15.93 -14.65
C ARG A 5 10.81 -15.29 -13.27
N PHE A 6 11.94 -15.53 -12.63
CA PHE A 6 12.30 -14.93 -11.36
C PHE A 6 12.77 -13.49 -11.53
N LEU A 7 13.66 -13.25 -12.49
CA LEU A 7 14.18 -11.90 -12.79
C LEU A 7 13.08 -11.02 -13.39
N GLU A 8 12.31 -11.57 -14.34
CA GLU A 8 11.17 -10.90 -14.95
C GLU A 8 10.14 -10.44 -13.91
N GLY A 9 9.76 -11.31 -12.97
CA GLY A 9 8.83 -10.93 -11.91
C GLY A 9 9.36 -9.85 -10.96
N LEU A 10 10.67 -9.82 -10.72
CA LEU A 10 11.31 -8.78 -9.92
C LEU A 10 11.33 -7.43 -10.66
N ASP A 11 11.60 -7.43 -11.97
CA ASP A 11 11.57 -6.20 -12.78
C ASP A 11 10.17 -5.62 -12.85
N HIS A 12 9.14 -6.45 -13.04
CA HIS A 12 7.74 -6.00 -12.95
C HIS A 12 7.37 -5.50 -11.55
N ALA A 13 7.87 -6.14 -10.48
CA ALA A 13 7.66 -5.63 -9.13
C ALA A 13 8.34 -4.28 -8.92
N ARG A 14 9.56 -4.08 -9.43
CA ARG A 14 10.26 -2.78 -9.34
C ARG A 14 9.53 -1.70 -10.13
N ALA A 15 9.09 -2.00 -11.36
CA ALA A 15 8.32 -1.06 -12.18
C ALA A 15 6.99 -0.67 -11.51
N TYR A 16 6.28 -1.66 -10.95
CA TYR A 16 5.07 -1.41 -10.17
C TYR A 16 5.36 -0.56 -8.93
N ALA A 17 6.37 -0.93 -8.12
CA ALA A 17 6.73 -0.17 -6.93
C ALA A 17 7.17 1.27 -7.27
N ALA A 18 7.86 1.49 -8.38
CA ALA A 18 8.23 2.83 -8.83
C ALA A 18 7.01 3.69 -9.22
N ARG A 19 5.98 3.08 -9.85
CA ARG A 19 4.75 3.78 -10.24
C ARG A 19 3.78 4.01 -9.07
N HIS A 20 3.70 3.05 -8.15
CA HIS A 20 2.66 3.02 -7.11
C HIS A 20 3.18 3.26 -5.68
N GLY A 21 4.49 3.18 -5.46
CA GLY A 21 5.12 3.32 -4.14
C GLY A 21 4.96 2.13 -3.20
N HIS A 22 4.32 1.04 -3.64
CA HIS A 22 4.08 -0.17 -2.83
C HIS A 22 3.87 -1.42 -3.68
N LEU A 23 3.88 -2.59 -3.03
CA LEU A 23 3.64 -3.91 -3.64
C LEU A 23 2.37 -4.61 -3.15
N ALA A 24 1.49 -3.88 -2.45
CA ALA A 24 0.18 -4.36 -2.00
C ALA A 24 -0.83 -4.60 -3.16
N VAL A 25 -0.53 -5.52 -4.07
CA VAL A 25 -1.39 -5.87 -5.21
C VAL A 25 -2.36 -7.01 -4.91
N SER A 26 -3.50 -7.02 -5.61
CA SER A 26 -4.44 -8.14 -5.61
C SER A 26 -3.93 -9.30 -6.49
N GLN A 27 -4.34 -10.54 -6.21
CA GLN A 27 -3.96 -11.70 -7.02
C GLN A 27 -4.26 -11.58 -8.53
N PRO A 28 -5.42 -11.05 -8.98
CA PRO A 28 -5.70 -10.90 -10.41
C PRO A 28 -4.93 -9.76 -11.08
N THR A 29 -4.14 -8.97 -10.33
CA THR A 29 -3.38 -7.85 -10.91
C THR A 29 -2.37 -8.36 -11.92
N THR A 30 -2.48 -7.81 -13.13
CA THR A 30 -1.53 -8.01 -14.23
C THR A 30 -0.85 -6.67 -14.50
N HIS A 31 0.48 -6.69 -14.65
CA HIS A 31 1.29 -5.51 -14.95
C HIS A 31 2.04 -5.77 -16.25
N ASP A 32 1.73 -4.99 -17.29
CA ASP A 32 2.35 -5.10 -18.62
C ASP A 32 2.35 -6.56 -19.16
N GLY A 33 1.21 -7.25 -19.02
CA GLY A 33 1.02 -8.65 -19.45
C GLY A 33 1.52 -9.72 -18.48
N PHE A 34 2.27 -9.35 -17.44
CA PHE A 34 2.77 -10.27 -16.42
C PHE A 34 1.79 -10.39 -15.25
N THR A 35 1.45 -11.61 -14.83
CA THR A 35 0.52 -11.89 -13.71
C THR A 35 1.19 -11.61 -12.34
N LEU A 36 1.50 -10.34 -12.08
CA LEU A 36 2.26 -9.86 -10.93
C LEU A 36 1.61 -10.28 -9.60
N GLY A 37 0.27 -10.18 -9.51
CA GLY A 37 -0.47 -10.55 -8.30
C GLY A 37 -0.29 -12.01 -7.91
N LYS A 38 -0.42 -12.92 -8.89
CA LYS A 38 -0.20 -14.36 -8.69
C LYS A 38 1.26 -14.67 -8.34
N TRP A 39 2.21 -13.95 -8.94
CA TRP A 39 3.63 -14.12 -8.64
C TRP A 39 3.96 -13.65 -7.22
N LEU A 40 3.54 -12.45 -6.81
CA LEU A 40 3.77 -11.93 -5.46
C LEU A 40 3.11 -12.80 -4.39
N ASN A 41 1.92 -13.35 -4.64
CA ASN A 41 1.29 -14.29 -3.70
C ASN A 41 2.15 -15.55 -3.48
N GLN A 42 2.70 -16.13 -4.55
CA GLN A 42 3.64 -17.25 -4.42
C GLN A 42 4.89 -16.87 -3.63
N GLN A 43 5.46 -15.68 -3.85
CA GLN A 43 6.64 -15.24 -3.10
C GLN A 43 6.33 -15.01 -1.62
N ARG A 44 5.17 -14.45 -1.29
CA ARG A 44 4.70 -14.29 0.10
C ARG A 44 4.57 -15.64 0.80
N HIS A 45 3.97 -16.63 0.13
CA HIS A 45 3.85 -17.98 0.68
C HIS A 45 5.24 -18.61 0.91
N ARG A 46 6.12 -18.57 -0.09
CA ARG A 46 7.50 -19.08 0.02
C ARG A 46 8.27 -18.41 1.16
N GLN A 47 8.13 -17.11 1.30
CA GLN A 47 8.76 -16.34 2.37
C GLN A 47 8.26 -16.80 3.75
N ARG A 48 6.94 -16.90 3.95
CA ARG A 48 6.36 -17.40 5.22
C ARG A 48 6.85 -18.81 5.55
N THR A 49 6.86 -19.71 4.57
CA THR A 49 7.33 -21.08 4.76
C THR A 49 8.84 -21.13 5.07
N ALA A 50 9.65 -20.30 4.41
CA ALA A 50 11.08 -20.21 4.69
C ALA A 50 11.33 -19.71 6.12
N THR A 51 10.67 -18.63 6.53
CA THR A 51 10.81 -18.06 7.88
C THR A 51 10.44 -19.05 8.98
N GLN A 52 9.44 -19.91 8.75
CA GLN A 52 9.07 -20.99 9.68
C GLN A 52 10.14 -22.10 9.79
N ARG A 53 10.83 -22.42 8.69
CA ARG A 53 11.83 -23.51 8.67
C ARG A 53 13.21 -23.08 9.16
N THR A 54 13.64 -21.87 8.83
CA THR A 54 15.01 -21.39 9.10
C THR A 54 15.05 -20.32 10.19
N ALA A 55 14.06 -20.32 11.08
CA ALA A 55 14.01 -19.47 12.28
C ALA A 55 14.41 -18.01 12.03
N THR A 56 13.72 -17.35 11.08
CA THR A 56 13.77 -15.89 10.79
C THR A 56 14.47 -15.47 9.49
N GLN A 57 15.28 -16.29 8.83
CA GLN A 57 15.99 -15.79 7.64
C GLN A 57 15.08 -15.57 6.41
N PRO A 58 15.05 -14.35 5.84
CA PRO A 58 14.34 -14.09 4.60
C PRO A 58 15.05 -14.69 3.39
N THR A 59 14.27 -15.12 2.40
CA THR A 59 14.84 -15.59 1.13
C THR A 59 15.61 -14.47 0.42
N ARG A 60 16.56 -14.81 -0.47
CA ARG A 60 17.29 -13.82 -1.28
C ARG A 60 16.35 -12.89 -2.05
N LEU A 61 15.22 -13.42 -2.54
CA LEU A 61 14.19 -12.61 -3.19
C LEU A 61 13.40 -11.78 -2.18
N GLY A 62 13.05 -12.36 -1.03
CA GLY A 62 12.37 -11.64 0.03
C GLY A 62 13.13 -10.39 0.46
N ARG A 63 14.46 -10.45 0.56
CA ARG A 63 15.30 -9.27 0.82
C ARG A 63 15.19 -8.20 -0.27
N GLN A 64 15.19 -8.60 -1.54
CA GLN A 64 15.04 -7.65 -2.65
C GLN A 64 13.66 -7.01 -2.69
N LEU A 65 12.60 -7.78 -2.41
CA LEU A 65 11.24 -7.25 -2.34
C LEU A 65 11.05 -6.34 -1.11
N THR A 66 11.66 -6.65 0.03
CA THR A 66 11.67 -5.79 1.21
C THR A 66 12.36 -4.45 0.94
N ALA A 67 13.40 -4.43 0.10
CA ALA A 67 14.04 -3.18 -0.31
C ALA A 67 13.14 -2.30 -1.21
N LEU A 68 12.15 -2.88 -1.90
CA LEU A 68 11.18 -2.15 -2.71
C LEU A 68 9.98 -1.67 -1.90
N ASP A 69 9.48 -2.51 -1.00
CA ASP A 69 8.37 -2.21 -0.10
C ASP A 69 8.56 -3.02 1.18
N THR A 70 8.86 -2.34 2.29
CA THR A 70 9.04 -2.97 3.61
C THR A 70 7.86 -3.88 3.98
N TRP A 71 6.65 -3.50 3.55
CA TRP A 71 5.41 -4.17 3.86
C TRP A 71 4.90 -5.05 2.72
N TRP A 72 5.75 -5.51 1.80
CA TRP A 72 5.31 -6.37 0.69
C TRP A 72 4.70 -7.72 1.15
N ASN A 73 5.11 -8.22 2.32
CA ASN A 73 4.59 -9.43 2.97
C ASN A 73 4.31 -9.14 4.47
N PRO A 74 3.23 -8.42 4.78
CA PRO A 74 2.94 -8.01 6.15
C PRO A 74 2.39 -9.18 6.98
N PRO A 75 2.41 -9.08 8.32
CA PRO A 75 1.79 -10.07 9.21
C PRO A 75 0.26 -10.00 9.22
N TRP A 76 -0.34 -8.97 8.63
CA TRP A 76 -1.79 -8.76 8.57
C TRP A 76 -2.39 -9.11 7.19
N PRO A 77 -3.72 -9.18 7.07
CA PRO A 77 -4.39 -9.44 5.80
C PRO A 77 -4.08 -8.40 4.71
N LEU A 78 -3.82 -8.86 3.48
CA LEU A 78 -3.51 -7.98 2.34
C LEU A 78 -4.69 -7.10 1.92
N ASN A 79 -5.93 -7.52 2.16
CA ASN A 79 -7.10 -6.67 1.94
C ASN A 79 -7.05 -5.41 2.81
N TRP A 80 -6.65 -5.53 4.08
CA TRP A 80 -6.44 -4.38 4.96
C TRP A 80 -5.37 -3.44 4.42
N GLN A 81 -4.23 -3.99 3.99
CA GLN A 81 -3.14 -3.18 3.44
C GLN A 81 -3.52 -2.46 2.14
N ARG A 82 -4.35 -3.09 1.31
CA ARG A 82 -4.91 -2.47 0.10
C ARG A 82 -5.85 -1.31 0.44
N SER A 83 -6.75 -1.50 1.41
CA SER A 83 -7.63 -0.44 1.90
C SER A 83 -6.83 0.73 2.46
N TYR A 84 -5.79 0.47 3.26
CA TYR A 84 -4.87 1.50 3.76
C TYR A 84 -4.28 2.34 2.63
N TRP A 85 -3.74 1.68 1.62
CA TRP A 85 -3.10 2.33 0.49
C TRP A 85 -4.13 3.11 -0.36
N ALA A 86 -5.33 2.59 -0.55
CA ALA A 86 -6.42 3.30 -1.23
C ALA A 86 -6.83 4.57 -0.48
N THR A 87 -7.00 4.50 0.84
CA THR A 87 -7.27 5.67 1.69
C THR A 87 -6.13 6.68 1.65
N ARG A 88 -4.88 6.24 1.76
CA ARG A 88 -3.71 7.12 1.63
C ARG A 88 -3.72 7.87 0.30
N HIS A 89 -4.05 7.18 -0.77
CA HIS A 89 -4.10 7.78 -2.09
C HIS A 89 -5.17 8.88 -2.18
N HIS A 90 -6.42 8.57 -1.79
CA HIS A 90 -7.50 9.55 -1.84
C HIS A 90 -7.22 10.80 -0.99
N LEU A 91 -6.47 10.64 0.11
CA LEU A 91 -6.13 11.76 1.00
C LEU A 91 -4.93 12.59 0.54
N HIS A 92 -3.93 11.97 -0.08
CA HIS A 92 -2.65 12.63 -0.39
C HIS A 92 -2.41 12.90 -1.88
N GLY A 93 -3.22 12.30 -2.76
CA GLY A 93 -3.09 12.38 -4.22
C GLY A 93 -1.92 11.56 -4.76
N MET A 94 -2.10 10.94 -5.94
CA MET A 94 -1.05 10.29 -6.73
C MET A 94 -0.68 11.10 -7.96
N PRO A 95 0.37 10.67 -8.69
CA PRO A 95 0.54 11.02 -10.09
C PRO A 95 -0.75 10.77 -10.88
N ALA A 96 -1.13 11.71 -11.75
CA ALA A 96 -2.31 11.59 -12.58
C ALA A 96 -2.24 10.33 -13.49
N GLY A 97 -3.36 9.61 -13.61
CA GLY A 97 -3.51 8.48 -14.56
C GLY A 97 -3.23 7.07 -14.01
N VAL A 98 -2.98 6.90 -12.71
CA VAL A 98 -2.69 5.59 -12.11
C VAL A 98 -3.97 4.82 -11.73
N VAL A 99 -4.30 3.75 -12.46
CA VAL A 99 -5.38 2.80 -12.11
C VAL A 99 -4.81 1.64 -11.30
N TRP A 100 -5.36 1.39 -10.11
CA TRP A 100 -4.80 0.45 -9.12
C TRP A 100 -5.13 -1.02 -9.40
N TRP A 101 -6.42 -1.31 -9.50
CA TRP A 101 -6.98 -2.59 -9.93
C TRP A 101 -8.50 -2.42 -10.10
N PRO A 102 -9.18 -3.31 -10.86
CA PRO A 102 -10.63 -3.30 -10.95
C PRO A 102 -11.28 -3.54 -9.57
N GLY A 103 -12.08 -2.59 -9.08
CA GLY A 103 -12.74 -2.67 -7.76
C GLY A 103 -11.89 -2.19 -6.58
N ALA A 104 -10.98 -1.24 -6.80
CA ALA A 104 -10.39 -0.47 -5.71
C ALA A 104 -11.47 0.38 -5.02
N PRO A 105 -11.38 0.62 -3.69
CA PRO A 105 -12.32 1.49 -2.99
C PRO A 105 -12.32 2.89 -3.60
N ASP A 106 -13.49 3.44 -3.86
CA ASP A 106 -13.63 4.87 -4.14
C ASP A 106 -13.31 5.71 -2.88
N GLU A 107 -13.38 7.04 -3.03
CA GLU A 107 -13.04 7.96 -1.95
C GLU A 107 -13.93 7.76 -0.72
N ASP A 108 -15.22 7.52 -0.92
CA ASP A 108 -16.19 7.35 0.16
C ASP A 108 -15.98 6.04 0.92
N GLN A 109 -15.77 4.94 0.20
CA GLN A 109 -15.41 3.65 0.79
C GLN A 109 -14.10 3.74 1.59
N ALA A 110 -13.14 4.51 1.08
CA ALA A 110 -11.86 4.71 1.74
C ALA A 110 -11.96 5.56 3.02
N ARG A 111 -12.82 6.59 3.03
CA ARG A 111 -13.15 7.39 4.23
C ARG A 111 -13.91 6.55 5.26
N GLN A 112 -14.89 5.77 4.83
CA GLN A 112 -15.66 4.88 5.72
C GLN A 112 -14.77 3.82 6.36
N TRP A 113 -13.82 3.25 5.61
CA TRP A 113 -12.83 2.34 6.16
C TRP A 113 -11.97 3.00 7.24
N LEU A 114 -11.51 4.24 7.04
CA LEU A 114 -10.73 4.98 8.03
C LEU A 114 -11.51 5.18 9.33
N HIS A 115 -12.76 5.62 9.24
CA HIS A 115 -13.65 5.78 10.39
C HIS A 115 -13.87 4.44 11.13
N ALA A 116 -14.08 3.35 10.40
CA ALA A 116 -14.23 2.02 11.00
C ALA A 116 -12.95 1.56 11.71
N GLN A 117 -11.76 1.85 11.17
CA GLN A 117 -10.50 1.53 11.84
C GLN A 117 -10.28 2.37 13.11
N GLN A 118 -10.70 3.64 13.12
CA GLN A 118 -10.59 4.52 14.29
C GLN A 118 -11.60 4.18 15.39
N ALA A 119 -12.79 3.68 15.03
CA ALA A 119 -13.82 3.26 15.98
C ALA A 119 -13.58 1.86 16.57
N SER A 120 -12.59 1.12 16.05
CA SER A 120 -12.30 -0.25 16.47
C SER A 120 -11.33 -0.27 17.66
N TRP A 121 -11.85 -0.54 18.86
CA TRP A 121 -11.10 -0.58 20.12
C TRP A 121 -10.37 -1.91 20.38
N GLN A 122 -10.55 -2.93 19.53
CA GLN A 122 -9.91 -4.24 19.70
C GLN A 122 -8.77 -4.45 18.71
N LEU A 123 -7.55 -4.21 19.22
CA LEU A 123 -6.23 -4.71 18.78
C LEU A 123 -5.86 -4.53 17.30
N PRO A 124 -5.68 -3.29 16.80
CA PRO A 124 -4.78 -3.10 15.68
C PRO A 124 -3.37 -3.44 16.15
N GLN A 125 -2.68 -4.32 15.41
CA GLN A 125 -1.26 -4.62 15.64
C GLN A 125 -0.47 -3.28 15.69
N PRO A 126 0.62 -3.15 16.47
CA PRO A 126 1.34 -1.87 16.63
C PRO A 126 1.71 -1.20 15.29
N GLY A 127 2.13 -2.00 14.30
CA GLY A 127 2.43 -1.49 12.95
C GLY A 127 1.22 -0.96 12.18
N GLN A 128 0.01 -1.50 12.43
CA GLN A 128 -1.22 -0.97 11.83
C GLN A 128 -1.61 0.38 12.45
N GLN A 129 -1.44 0.53 13.78
CA GLN A 129 -1.70 1.78 14.49
C GLN A 129 -0.81 2.90 13.97
N GLU A 130 0.50 2.64 13.84
CA GLU A 130 1.45 3.64 13.34
C GLU A 130 1.09 4.12 11.93
N LEU A 131 0.72 3.18 11.05
CA LEU A 131 0.29 3.50 9.69
C LEU A 131 -0.97 4.37 9.66
N VAL A 132 -2.01 4.01 10.42
CA VAL A 132 -3.28 4.76 10.48
C VAL A 132 -3.09 6.13 11.14
N SER A 133 -2.35 6.21 12.23
CA SER A 133 -2.00 7.48 12.89
C SER A 133 -1.13 8.37 11.99
N GLY A 134 -0.27 7.78 11.14
CA GLY A 134 0.47 8.49 10.11
C GLY A 134 -0.45 9.17 9.09
N LEU A 135 -1.48 8.45 8.61
CA LEU A 135 -2.48 9.01 7.70
C LEU A 135 -3.29 10.14 8.34
N ALA A 136 -3.81 9.93 9.55
CA ALA A 136 -4.63 10.93 10.25
C ALA A 136 -3.86 12.24 10.50
N ARG A 137 -2.56 12.16 10.87
CA ARG A 137 -1.71 13.34 11.06
C ARG A 137 -1.48 14.12 9.76
N GLY A 138 -1.34 13.42 8.63
CA GLY A 138 -1.20 14.04 7.32
C GLY A 138 -2.46 14.78 6.85
N THR A 139 -3.65 14.26 7.17
CA THR A 139 -4.94 14.90 6.83
C THR A 139 -5.16 16.21 7.60
N VAL A 140 -4.82 16.25 8.89
CA VAL A 140 -5.02 17.44 9.75
C VAL A 140 -4.20 18.65 9.29
N LEU A 141 -3.02 18.42 8.71
CA LEU A 141 -2.18 19.51 8.18
C LEU A 141 -2.76 20.13 6.91
N ARG A 142 -3.52 19.38 6.11
CA ARG A 142 -4.12 19.85 4.84
C ARG A 142 -5.40 20.67 5.05
N CYS A 143 -6.20 20.34 6.06
CA CYS A 143 -7.37 21.18 6.43
C CYS A 143 -6.95 22.54 7.01
N ARG A 144 -5.71 22.67 7.48
CA ARG A 144 -5.20 23.90 8.08
C ARG A 144 -4.62 24.88 7.06
N SER A 145 -4.45 24.47 5.79
CA SER A 145 -3.87 25.30 4.72
C SER A 145 -4.90 25.81 3.68
N SER A 146 -6.19 25.55 3.86
CA SER A 146 -7.27 26.01 2.96
C SER A 146 -8.19 27.08 3.55
N GLY A 147 -7.73 27.83 4.56
CA GLY A 147 -8.49 28.92 5.17
C GLY A 147 -7.63 30.16 5.37
N GLY A 148 -7.46 30.99 4.33
CA GLY A 148 -6.72 32.24 4.48
C GLY A 148 -6.49 33.02 3.19
N ALA A 149 -7.55 33.59 2.62
CA ALA A 149 -7.48 34.85 1.85
C ALA A 149 -8.90 35.39 1.61
N SER A 150 -9.53 35.92 2.66
CA SER A 150 -10.60 36.92 2.49
C SER A 150 -9.91 38.29 2.57
N VAL A 151 -9.54 38.83 1.41
CA VAL A 151 -9.17 40.25 1.30
C VAL A 151 -10.48 41.03 1.36
N ARG A 152 -10.75 41.64 2.51
CA ARG A 152 -11.72 42.71 2.64
C ARG A 152 -11.02 44.00 2.22
N GLU A 153 -11.38 44.54 1.06
CA GLU A 153 -11.07 45.92 0.74
C GLU A 153 -12.13 46.82 1.41
N HIS A 154 -11.68 47.66 2.33
CA HIS A 154 -12.45 48.74 2.94
C HIS A 154 -11.96 50.07 2.36
N GLY A 155 -12.88 50.81 1.74
CA GLY A 155 -13.13 52.23 2.02
C GLY A 155 -12.13 53.27 1.51
N THR A 156 -12.63 54.15 0.65
CA THR A 156 -12.55 55.60 0.90
C THR A 156 -13.91 56.20 0.55
#